data_AF-A0A356ITE7-F1
#
_entry.id   AF-A0A356ITE7-F1
#
_cell.length_a   1.000
_cell.length_b   1.000
_cell.length_c   1.000
_cell.angle_alpha   90.00
_cell.angle_beta   90.00
_cell.angle_gamma   90.00
#
_symmetry.space_group_name_H-M   'P 1'
#
loop_
_entity.id
_entity.type
_entity.pdbx_description
1 polymer ?
#
loop_
_entity_poly.entity_id
_entity_poly.type
_entity_poly.pdbx_seq_one_letter_code
_entity_poly.pdbx_strand_id
1 'polypeptide(L)'
;MFFSEDRSQFFRPLTSKYREQILECLRLLYERLYSARADYGESLQRDQVIEIFEEALARAPQLDSGDYGNDTRFKSEREQASWILNQLLEYGWLEKQVDQATLQSTFPFTRIGRMITQSLSEMGASS
;
A
#
# COMPACT_ATOMS: atom_id res chain seq x y z
N MET A 1 10.66 11.92 23.09
CA MET A 1 9.54 12.84 22.82
C MET A 1 8.65 12.14 21.79
N PHE A 2 7.38 11.84 22.12
CA PHE A 2 6.59 10.80 21.42
C PHE A 2 5.55 11.33 20.43
N PHE A 3 5.43 12.65 20.21
CA PHE A 3 4.59 13.19 19.15
C PHE A 3 5.08 14.56 18.68
N SER A 4 4.82 14.82 17.38
CA SER A 4 4.64 16.14 16.74
C SER A 4 5.77 16.63 15.81
N GLU A 5 6.06 15.92 14.72
CA GLU A 5 6.53 16.55 13.47
C GLU A 5 6.40 15.64 12.23
N ASP A 6 6.52 14.31 12.37
CA ASP A 6 6.66 13.39 11.21
C ASP A 6 5.39 13.00 10.44
N ARG A 7 4.19 13.51 10.78
CA ARG A 7 2.93 13.05 10.17
C ARG A 7 2.22 14.05 9.27
N SER A 8 2.77 15.25 9.07
CA SER A 8 2.14 16.26 8.19
C SER A 8 2.00 15.78 6.74
N GLN A 9 2.84 14.81 6.34
CA GLN A 9 2.88 14.24 5.00
C GLN A 9 2.22 12.85 4.92
N PHE A 10 1.48 12.39 5.93
CA PHE A 10 0.88 11.05 5.93
C PHE A 10 0.07 10.77 4.65
N PHE A 11 -0.73 11.74 4.19
CA PHE A 11 -1.57 11.58 3.00
C PHE A 11 -0.83 11.81 1.66
N ARG A 12 0.46 12.12 1.67
CA ARG A 12 1.25 12.44 0.47
C ARG A 12 1.21 11.35 -0.61
N PRO A 13 1.20 10.03 -0.31
CA PRO A 13 1.02 9.01 -1.35
C PRO A 13 -0.26 9.20 -2.17
N LEU A 14 -1.33 9.68 -1.54
CA LEU A 14 -2.66 9.81 -2.14
C LEU A 14 -2.88 11.14 -2.88
N THR A 15 -1.89 12.04 -2.92
CA THR A 15 -2.00 13.32 -3.64
C THR A 15 -1.43 13.27 -5.06
N SER A 16 -0.92 12.12 -5.50
CA SER A 16 -0.30 11.95 -6.82
C SER A 16 -1.29 11.44 -7.89
N LYS A 17 -0.86 11.43 -9.16
CA LYS A 17 -1.62 10.79 -10.25
C LYS A 17 -1.83 9.28 -10.07
N TYR A 18 -1.03 8.65 -9.20
CA TYR A 18 -1.10 7.22 -8.88
C TYR A 18 -2.06 6.92 -7.73
N ARG A 19 -2.84 7.89 -7.25
CA ARG A 19 -3.69 7.75 -6.05
C ARG A 19 -4.64 6.56 -6.10
N GLU A 20 -5.31 6.31 -7.23
CA GLU A 20 -6.28 5.20 -7.35
C GLU A 20 -5.57 3.84 -7.28
N GLN A 21 -4.40 3.74 -7.90
CA GLN A 21 -3.55 2.55 -7.84
C GLN A 21 -3.04 2.30 -6.41
N ILE A 22 -2.62 3.36 -5.71
CA ILE A 22 -2.19 3.25 -4.31
C ILE A 22 -3.35 2.84 -3.40
N LEU A 23 -4.55 3.41 -3.62
CA LEU A 23 -5.75 3.04 -2.88
C LEU A 23 -6.13 1.57 -3.10
N GLU A 24 -6.08 1.08 -4.34
CA GLU A 24 -6.36 -0.32 -4.66
C GLU A 24 -5.33 -1.27 -4.03
N CYS A 25 -4.04 -0.92 -4.06
CA CYS A 25 -2.99 -1.66 -3.36
C CYS A 25 -3.27 -1.74 -1.84
N LEU A 26 -3.65 -0.63 -1.21
CA LEU A 26 -3.99 -0.58 0.21
C LEU A 26 -5.21 -1.45 0.52
N ARG A 27 -6.27 -1.35 -0.30
CA ARG A 27 -7.50 -2.12 -0.14
C ARG A 27 -7.25 -3.62 -0.23
N LEU A 28 -6.57 -4.06 -1.29
CA LEU A 28 -6.29 -5.48 -1.51
C LEU A 28 -5.38 -6.05 -0.41
N LEU A 29 -4.35 -5.30 0.01
CA LEU A 29 -3.49 -5.70 1.13
C LEU A 29 -4.27 -5.81 2.44
N TYR A 30 -5.19 -4.87 2.71
CA TYR A 30 -6.06 -4.93 3.89
C TYR A 30 -6.98 -6.15 3.85
N GLU A 31 -7.58 -6.46 2.69
CA GLU A 31 -8.41 -7.65 2.52
C GLU A 31 -7.59 -8.94 2.77
N ARG A 32 -6.39 -9.04 2.22
CA ARG A 32 -5.49 -10.20 2.41
C ARG A 32 -5.08 -10.41 3.86
N LEU A 33 -4.90 -9.33 4.63
CA LEU A 33 -4.44 -9.41 6.02
C LEU A 33 -5.58 -9.53 7.05
N TYR A 34 -6.78 -9.03 6.75
CA TYR A 34 -7.84 -8.87 7.77
C TYR A 34 -9.23 -9.37 7.36
N SER A 35 -9.45 -9.85 6.13
CA SER A 35 -10.76 -10.41 5.75
C SER A 35 -11.03 -11.77 6.40
N ALA A 36 -12.28 -12.24 6.36
CA ALA A 36 -12.66 -13.56 6.87
C ALA A 36 -11.92 -14.74 6.18
N ARG A 37 -11.28 -14.49 5.02
CA ARG A 37 -10.44 -15.43 4.28
C ARG A 37 -8.95 -15.08 4.36
N ALA A 38 -8.56 -14.09 5.16
CA ALA A 38 -7.16 -13.81 5.39
C ALA A 38 -6.51 -15.08 5.94
N ASP A 39 -5.36 -15.45 5.38
CA ASP A 39 -4.54 -16.53 5.90
C ASP A 39 -4.10 -16.12 7.32
N TYR A 40 -4.91 -16.50 8.31
CA TYR A 40 -4.81 -16.01 9.67
C TYR A 40 -3.39 -16.26 10.21
N GLY A 41 -2.62 -15.18 10.37
CA GLY A 41 -1.34 -15.19 11.06
C GLY A 41 -0.09 -15.24 10.19
N GLU A 42 -0.18 -15.27 8.86
CA GLU A 42 1.03 -15.15 8.04
C GLU A 42 1.47 -13.69 7.91
N SER A 43 2.67 -13.40 8.40
CA SER A 43 3.26 -12.08 8.24
C SER A 43 3.85 -11.96 6.85
N LEU A 44 3.34 -11.02 6.05
CA LEU A 44 3.75 -10.89 4.64
C LEU A 44 5.18 -10.38 4.51
N GLN A 45 6.00 -11.13 3.79
CA GLN A 45 7.32 -10.74 3.36
C GLN A 45 7.24 -9.78 2.17
N ARG A 46 8.38 -9.17 1.83
CA ARG A 46 8.44 -8.15 0.77
C ARG A 46 7.85 -8.66 -0.54
N ASP A 47 8.29 -9.83 -1.00
CA ASP A 47 7.85 -10.34 -2.31
C ASP A 47 6.35 -10.64 -2.35
N GLN A 48 5.78 -11.18 -1.28
CA GLN A 48 4.33 -11.39 -1.17
C GLN A 48 3.56 -10.06 -1.25
N VAL A 49 4.05 -8.99 -0.60
CA VAL A 49 3.43 -7.66 -0.71
C VAL A 49 3.54 -7.09 -2.12
N ILE A 50 4.69 -7.29 -2.79
CA ILE A 50 4.85 -6.87 -4.18
C ILE A 50 3.89 -7.60 -5.10
N GLU A 51 3.74 -8.92 -4.95
CA GLU A 51 2.80 -9.71 -5.75
C GLU A 51 1.35 -9.24 -5.58
N ILE A 52 0.94 -8.93 -4.34
CA ILE A 52 -0.38 -8.35 -4.05
C ILE A 52 -0.53 -6.99 -4.74
N PHE A 53 0.51 -6.16 -4.73
CA PHE A 53 0.46 -4.85 -5.39
C PHE A 53 0.44 -4.98 -6.92
N GLU A 54 1.15 -5.94 -7.50
CA GLU A 54 1.06 -6.25 -8.94
C GLU A 54 -0.37 -6.69 -9.30
N GLU A 55 -1.01 -7.54 -8.49
CA GLU A 55 -2.41 -7.96 -8.68
C GLU A 55 -3.38 -6.75 -8.66
N ALA A 56 -3.18 -5.82 -7.73
CA ALA A 56 -3.96 -4.58 -7.65
C ALA A 56 -3.73 -3.67 -8.87
N LEU A 57 -2.48 -3.50 -9.29
CA LEU A 57 -2.11 -2.64 -10.41
C LEU A 57 -2.69 -3.13 -11.74
N ALA A 58 -2.75 -4.45 -11.95
CA ALA A 58 -3.36 -5.04 -13.13
C ALA A 58 -4.88 -4.77 -13.25
N ARG A 59 -5.54 -4.35 -12.16
CA ARG A 59 -6.98 -4.08 -12.08
C ARG A 59 -7.32 -2.59 -11.99
N ALA A 60 -6.36 -1.76 -11.56
CA ALA A 60 -6.60 -0.37 -11.24
C ALA A 60 -6.37 0.56 -12.45
N PRO A 61 -7.36 1.36 -12.87
CA PRO A 61 -7.17 2.36 -13.92
C PRO A 61 -6.20 3.45 -13.43
N GLN A 62 -5.20 3.78 -14.24
CA GLN A 62 -4.37 4.97 -13.99
C GLN A 62 -5.16 6.21 -14.39
N LEU A 63 -5.23 7.21 -13.50
CA LEU A 63 -5.83 8.50 -13.86
C LEU A 63 -4.96 9.18 -14.91
N ASP A 64 -5.57 9.50 -16.04
CA ASP A 64 -4.90 10.25 -17.09
C ASP A 64 -4.60 11.66 -16.58
N SER A 65 -3.32 12.04 -16.65
CA SER A 65 -2.86 13.37 -16.26
C SER A 65 -2.83 14.30 -17.45
N GLY A 66 -3.81 14.19 -18.37
CA GLY A 66 -4.05 15.15 -19.45
C GLY A 66 -2.87 15.38 -20.41
N ASP A 67 -1.86 14.52 -20.42
CA ASP A 67 -0.70 14.64 -21.29
C ASP A 67 -0.65 13.40 -22.19
N TYR A 68 -0.78 13.64 -23.49
CA TYR A 68 -0.78 12.62 -24.54
C TYR A 68 0.62 12.00 -24.64
N GLY A 69 0.94 11.12 -23.70
CA GLY A 69 2.21 10.44 -23.61
C GLY A 69 2.07 9.31 -22.60
N ASN A 70 1.84 8.10 -23.09
CA ASN A 70 1.81 6.85 -22.32
C ASN A 70 3.22 6.47 -21.82
N ASP A 71 4.02 7.44 -21.36
CA ASP A 71 5.27 7.19 -20.64
C ASP A 71 4.91 6.92 -19.19
N THR A 72 4.53 5.67 -18.93
CA THR A 72 4.56 5.14 -17.57
C THR A 72 6.00 5.27 -17.07
N ARG A 73 6.21 6.10 -16.04
CA ARG A 73 7.49 6.27 -15.32
C ARG A 73 8.20 4.94 -15.00
N PHE A 74 7.43 3.86 -14.88
CA PHE A 74 7.87 2.53 -14.50
C PHE A 74 7.90 1.61 -15.72
N LYS A 75 8.91 0.74 -15.76
CA LYS A 75 9.13 -0.26 -16.83
C LYS A 75 8.31 -1.53 -16.62
N SER A 76 7.78 -1.75 -15.42
CA SER A 76 6.91 -2.88 -15.08
C SER A 76 6.02 -2.58 -13.87
N GLU A 77 4.95 -3.36 -13.71
CA GLU A 77 4.10 -3.35 -12.51
C GLU A 77 4.91 -3.67 -11.25
N ARG A 78 5.86 -4.61 -11.32
CA ARG A 78 6.78 -4.91 -10.22
C ARG A 78 7.59 -3.71 -9.72
N GLU A 79 8.08 -2.90 -10.67
CA GLU A 79 8.82 -1.68 -10.35
C GLU A 79 7.91 -0.65 -9.67
N GLN A 80 6.69 -0.48 -10.21
CA GLN A 80 5.69 0.40 -9.63
C GLN A 80 5.25 -0.08 -8.24
N ALA A 81 4.95 -1.36 -8.06
CA ALA A 81 4.61 -1.98 -6.78
C ALA A 81 5.72 -1.75 -5.74
N SER A 82 6.99 -1.91 -6.15
CA SER A 82 8.14 -1.63 -5.29
C SER A 82 8.23 -0.15 -4.90
N TRP A 83 7.93 0.76 -5.82
CA TRP A 83 7.86 2.18 -5.54
C TRP A 83 6.71 2.51 -4.58
N ILE A 84 5.52 1.95 -4.79
CA ILE A 84 4.36 2.13 -3.90
C ILE A 84 4.68 1.65 -2.48
N LEU A 85 5.24 0.44 -2.32
CA LEU A 85 5.64 -0.08 -1.01
C LEU A 85 6.59 0.88 -0.29
N ASN A 86 7.59 1.41 -0.99
CA ASN A 86 8.53 2.36 -0.40
C ASN A 86 7.83 3.67 0.03
N GLN A 87 6.90 4.20 -0.78
CA GLN A 87 6.11 5.37 -0.38
C GLN A 87 5.25 5.10 0.86
N LEU A 88 4.59 3.94 0.92
CA LEU A 88 3.75 3.59 2.06
C LEU A 88 4.57 3.40 3.35
N LEU A 89 5.81 2.92 3.26
CA LEU A 89 6.75 2.86 4.38
C LEU A 89 7.24 4.26 4.77
N GLU A 90 7.66 5.06 3.80
CA GLU A 90 8.18 6.43 4.00
C GLU A 90 7.16 7.32 4.72
N TYR A 91 5.88 7.23 4.32
CA TYR A 91 4.80 8.07 4.86
C TYR A 91 4.00 7.40 5.98
N GLY A 92 4.47 6.25 6.50
CA GLY A 92 3.95 5.65 7.73
C GLY A 92 2.59 4.94 7.60
N TRP A 93 2.21 4.52 6.39
CA TRP A 93 1.05 3.64 6.18
C TRP A 93 1.37 2.20 6.57
N LEU A 94 2.55 1.74 6.17
CA LEU A 94 3.13 0.45 6.53
C LEU A 94 4.38 0.67 7.39
N GLU A 95 4.81 -0.38 8.08
CA GLU A 95 6.10 -0.41 8.75
C GLU A 95 6.86 -1.69 8.39
N LYS A 96 8.18 -1.65 8.50
CA LYS A 96 9.02 -2.84 8.35
C LYS A 96 9.35 -3.37 9.73
N GLN A 97 8.91 -4.59 10.03
CA GLN A 97 9.28 -5.32 11.23
C GLN A 97 10.33 -6.38 10.88
N VAL A 98 11.36 -6.54 11.70
CA VAL A 98 12.38 -7.56 11.51
C VAL A 98 12.31 -8.52 12.69
N ASP A 99 12.01 -9.78 12.40
CA ASP A 99 12.10 -10.84 13.38
C ASP A 99 13.58 -11.14 13.66
N GLN A 100 14.01 -11.00 14.92
CA GLN A 100 15.42 -11.17 15.28
C GLN A 100 15.85 -12.65 15.32
N ALA A 101 14.91 -13.59 15.43
CA ALA A 101 15.20 -15.01 15.46
C ALA A 101 15.29 -15.60 14.05
N THR A 102 14.41 -15.19 13.14
CA THR A 102 14.39 -15.69 11.75
C THR A 102 15.11 -14.78 10.76
N LEU A 103 15.43 -13.54 11.16
CA LEU A 103 15.96 -12.46 10.32
C LEU A 103 15.05 -12.09 9.15
N GLN A 104 13.79 -12.53 9.18
CA GLN A 104 12.81 -12.22 8.15
C GLN A 104 12.21 -10.83 8.40
N SER A 105 11.99 -10.10 7.31
CA SER A 105 11.33 -8.79 7.34
C SER A 105 9.88 -8.94 6.90
N THR A 106 8.98 -8.36 7.69
CA THR A 106 7.55 -8.36 7.44
C THR A 106 7.03 -6.93 7.34
N PHE A 107 5.91 -6.75 6.64
CA PHE A 107 5.43 -5.42 6.24
C PHE A 107 3.97 -5.18 6.65
N PRO A 108 3.64 -5.16 7.96
CA PRO A 108 2.27 -4.90 8.42
C PRO A 108 1.87 -3.43 8.27
N PHE A 109 0.56 -3.18 8.34
CA PHE A 109 0.03 -1.83 8.51
C PHE A 109 0.42 -1.24 9.87
N THR A 110 0.80 0.04 9.86
CA THR A 110 0.80 0.83 11.09
C THR A 110 -0.62 0.96 11.63
N ARG A 111 -0.77 1.31 12.91
CA ARG A 111 -2.09 1.52 13.53
C ARG A 111 -2.96 2.52 12.75
N ILE A 112 -2.37 3.63 12.31
CA ILE A 112 -3.11 4.67 11.57
C ILE A 112 -3.38 4.21 10.14
N GLY A 113 -2.38 3.65 9.45
CA GLY A 113 -2.55 3.10 8.10
C GLY A 113 -3.72 2.11 8.04
N ARG A 114 -3.80 1.19 9.01
CA ARG A 114 -4.91 0.24 9.12
C ARG A 114 -6.27 0.92 9.29
N MET A 115 -6.37 1.85 10.23
CA MET A 115 -7.64 2.54 10.55
C MET A 115 -8.17 3.33 9.34
N ILE A 116 -7.29 4.03 8.62
CA ILE A 116 -7.67 4.79 7.44
C ILE A 116 -8.05 3.86 6.29
N THR A 117 -7.24 2.83 6.00
CA THR A 117 -7.55 1.86 4.94
C THR A 117 -8.85 1.09 5.21
N GLN A 118 -9.11 0.72 6.46
CA GLN A 118 -10.38 0.12 6.86
C GLN A 118 -11.55 1.06 6.50
N SER A 119 -11.47 2.33 6.94
CA SER A 119 -12.52 3.32 6.68
C SER A 119 -12.77 3.53 5.19
N LEU A 120 -11.71 3.62 4.39
CA LEU A 120 -11.80 3.75 2.93
C LEU A 120 -12.45 2.52 2.28
N SER A 121 -12.14 1.32 2.78
CA SER A 121 -12.69 0.06 2.26
C SER A 121 -14.19 -0.08 2.55
N GLU A 122 -14.63 0.37 3.72
CA GLU A 122 -16.05 0.39 4.11
C GLU A 122 -16.85 1.43 3.32
N MET A 123 -16.27 2.60 3.05
CA MET A 123 -16.90 3.65 2.25
C MET A 123 -17.09 3.22 0.78
N GLY A 124 -16.09 2.57 0.18
CA GLY A 124 -16.15 2.09 -1.21
C GLY A 124 -17.06 0.89 -1.43
N ALA A 125 -17.54 0.22 -0.37
CA ALA A 125 -18.49 -0.90 -0.45
C ALA A 125 -19.96 -0.44 -0.44
N SER A 126 -20.21 0.86 -0.26
CA SER A 126 -21.54 1.45 -0.10
C SER A 126 -22.12 2.06 -1.38
N SER A 127 -21.57 1.73 -2.56
CA SER A 127 -21.98 2.26 -3.88
C SER A 127 -22.46 1.15 -4.81
#